data_AF-A0A164LA77-F1
#
_entry.id   AF-A0A164LA77-F1
#
_cell.length_a   1.000
_cell.length_b   1.000
_cell.length_c   1.000
_cell.angle_alpha   90.00
_cell.angle_beta   90.00
_cell.angle_gamma   90.00
#
_symmetry.space_group_name_H-M   'P 1'
#
loop_
_entity.id
_entity.type
_entity.pdbx_description
1 polymer ?
#
loop_
_entity_poly.entity_id
_entity_poly.type
_entity_poly.pdbx_seq_one_letter_code
_entity_poly.pdbx_strand_id
1 'polypeptide(L)'
;MLQVNLNFEKVIKDWDPVNGAGDESQLGDAVYLNTTEVINSVDEINNVLSKHLKNNALPTENLGISREGKITFDVIESDSSAILSEEEIKVGFANKQKMFMCEYEVGIDVMVVRTMSTPELKNLFPDAEVY
;
A
#
# COMPACT_ATOMS: atom_id res chain seq x y z
N MET A 1 16.03 5.81 16.92
CA MET A 1 14.60 5.54 16.71
C MET A 1 14.44 5.22 15.23
N LEU A 2 13.68 4.20 14.84
CA LEU A 2 13.47 3.89 13.44
C LEU A 2 12.10 4.42 13.00
N GLN A 3 11.98 4.74 11.72
CA GLN A 3 10.71 4.93 11.06
C GLN A 3 10.60 3.93 9.92
N VAL A 4 9.40 3.41 9.71
CA VAL A 4 9.06 2.64 8.53
C VAL A 4 8.00 3.41 7.74
N ASN A 5 8.25 3.59 6.45
CA ASN A 5 7.25 4.08 5.50
C ASN A 5 6.71 2.88 4.73
N LEU A 6 5.39 2.78 4.64
CA LEU A 6 4.69 1.88 3.74
C LEU A 6 4.13 2.71 2.59
N ASN A 7 4.60 2.46 1.39
CA ASN A 7 4.21 3.16 0.17
C ASN A 7 3.43 2.22 -0.74
N PHE A 8 2.19 2.57 -1.05
CA PHE A 8 1.26 1.76 -1.83
C PHE A 8 1.18 2.27 -3.27
N GLU A 9 1.33 1.34 -4.19
CA GLU A 9 1.06 1.52 -5.62
C GLU A 9 -0.06 0.56 -6.02
N LYS A 10 -0.84 0.96 -7.03
CA LYS A 10 -1.99 0.19 -7.49
C LYS A 10 -2.05 0.18 -9.02
N VAL A 11 -2.26 -1.01 -9.58
CA VAL A 11 -2.54 -1.21 -10.99
C VAL A 11 -3.93 -1.83 -11.11
N ILE A 12 -4.77 -1.26 -11.97
CA ILE A 12 -6.15 -1.67 -12.17
C ILE A 12 -6.28 -2.27 -13.57
N LYS A 13 -6.93 -3.43 -13.66
CA LYS A 13 -7.28 -4.10 -14.91
C LYS A 13 -8.77 -4.41 -14.90
N ASP A 14 -9.44 -4.28 -16.04
CA ASP A 14 -10.79 -4.82 -16.21
C ASP A 14 -10.77 -6.32 -15.87
N TRP A 15 -11.80 -6.82 -15.20
CA TRP A 15 -11.83 -8.20 -14.77
C TRP A 15 -13.24 -8.80 -14.78
N ASP A 16 -13.33 -10.06 -15.19
CA ASP A 16 -14.53 -10.86 -14.99
C ASP A 16 -14.20 -12.32 -14.59
N PRO A 17 -15.13 -13.03 -13.93
CA PRO A 17 -14.88 -14.40 -13.46
C PRO A 17 -14.62 -15.45 -14.56
N VAL A 18 -14.95 -15.16 -15.83
CA VAL A 18 -14.81 -16.10 -16.95
C VAL A 18 -13.48 -15.89 -17.68
N ASN A 19 -13.13 -14.65 -17.97
CA ASN A 19 -11.93 -14.31 -18.75
C ASN A 19 -10.74 -13.91 -17.87
N GLY A 20 -10.96 -13.62 -16.59
CA GLY A 20 -9.93 -13.11 -15.69
C GLY A 20 -9.61 -11.64 -15.98
N ALA A 21 -8.36 -11.25 -15.71
CA ALA A 21 -7.91 -9.88 -15.93
C ALA A 21 -7.62 -9.61 -17.40
N GLY A 22 -8.08 -8.47 -17.89
CA GLY A 22 -7.78 -7.98 -19.23
C GLY A 22 -6.31 -7.56 -19.39
N ASP A 23 -5.92 -7.37 -20.64
CA ASP A 23 -4.56 -6.95 -21.02
C ASP A 23 -4.29 -5.47 -20.77
N GLU A 24 -5.34 -4.64 -20.80
CA GLU A 24 -5.23 -3.20 -20.56
C GLU A 24 -5.14 -2.92 -19.06
N SER A 25 -4.16 -2.10 -18.68
CA SER A 25 -3.96 -1.67 -17.30
C SER A 25 -3.91 -0.15 -17.19
N GLN A 26 -4.35 0.34 -16.04
CA GLN A 26 -4.27 1.75 -15.66
C GLN A 26 -3.67 1.87 -14.25
N LEU A 27 -2.98 2.98 -14.00
CA LEU A 27 -2.51 3.29 -12.65
C LEU A 27 -3.69 3.75 -11.79
N GLY A 28 -3.85 3.13 -10.63
CA GLY A 28 -4.81 3.53 -9.61
C GLY A 28 -4.18 4.43 -8.56
N ASP A 29 -5.00 5.25 -7.91
CA ASP A 29 -4.57 5.99 -6.71
C ASP A 29 -4.66 5.08 -5.48
N ALA A 30 -3.54 4.96 -4.77
CA ALA A 30 -3.44 4.26 -3.49
C ALA A 30 -2.70 5.11 -2.44
N VAL A 31 -2.45 6.40 -2.70
CA VAL A 31 -1.66 7.27 -1.83
C VAL A 31 -2.31 7.44 -0.46
N TYR A 32 -3.63 7.36 -0.38
CA TYR A 32 -4.37 7.40 0.88
C TYR A 32 -4.05 6.23 1.83
N LEU A 33 -3.44 5.15 1.32
CA LEU A 33 -2.94 4.03 2.11
C LEU A 33 -1.51 4.24 2.59
N ASN A 34 -0.79 5.26 2.11
CA ASN A 34 0.59 5.49 2.55
C ASN A 34 0.63 5.85 4.03
N THR A 35 1.59 5.30 4.76
CA THR A 35 1.75 5.59 6.19
C THR A 35 3.21 5.58 6.61
N THR A 36 3.51 6.33 7.66
CA THR A 36 4.82 6.32 8.34
C THR A 36 4.59 6.02 9.81
N GLU A 37 5.20 4.94 10.31
CA GLU A 37 5.15 4.57 11.72
C GLU A 37 6.54 4.56 12.36
N VAL A 38 6.60 4.94 13.63
CA VAL A 38 7.83 4.83 14.45
C VAL A 38 7.93 3.42 15.00
N ILE A 39 9.08 2.79 14.81
CA ILE A 39 9.36 1.43 15.31
C ILE A 39 10.65 1.41 16.13
N ASN A 40 10.75 0.43 17.04
CA ASN A 40 11.93 0.26 17.90
C ASN A 40 12.96 -0.70 17.29
N SER A 41 12.50 -1.64 16.46
CA SER A 41 13.35 -2.60 15.74
C SER A 41 12.74 -2.96 14.40
N VAL A 42 13.57 -3.49 13.49
CA VAL A 42 13.11 -3.98 12.18
C VAL A 42 12.16 -5.17 12.28
N ASP A 43 12.20 -5.92 13.39
CA ASP A 43 11.31 -7.07 13.61
C ASP A 43 9.84 -6.63 13.75
N GLU A 44 9.58 -5.36 14.08
CA GLU A 44 8.23 -4.81 14.20
C GLU A 44 7.57 -4.50 12.84
N ILE A 45 8.32 -4.48 11.73
CA ILE A 45 7.82 -4.12 10.39
C ILE A 45 6.64 -5.01 9.97
N ASN A 46 6.73 -6.32 10.18
CA ASN A 46 5.67 -7.26 9.84
C ASN A 46 4.38 -6.96 10.61
N ASN A 47 4.50 -6.55 11.88
CA ASN A 47 3.35 -6.19 12.70
C ASN A 47 2.72 -4.88 12.21
N VAL A 48 3.55 -3.88 11.86
CA VAL A 48 3.08 -2.61 11.30
C VAL A 48 2.33 -2.84 9.99
N LEU A 49 2.93 -3.56 9.04
CA LEU A 49 2.30 -3.89 7.76
C LEU A 49 0.99 -4.65 7.97
N SER A 50 1.00 -5.73 8.76
CA SER A 50 -0.19 -6.56 8.98
C SER A 50 -1.33 -5.78 9.63
N LYS A 51 -1.02 -4.91 10.59
CA LYS A 51 -2.01 -4.05 11.25
C LYS A 51 -2.57 -3.03 10.28
N HIS A 52 -1.72 -2.41 9.47
CA HIS A 52 -2.12 -1.40 8.49
C HIS A 52 -3.04 -1.99 7.41
N LEU A 53 -2.70 -3.16 6.87
CA LEU A 53 -3.54 -3.89 5.91
C LEU A 53 -4.92 -4.22 6.51
N LYS A 54 -4.95 -4.78 7.74
CA LYS A 54 -6.23 -5.09 8.43
C LYS A 54 -7.12 -3.87 8.65
N ASN A 55 -6.52 -2.76 9.07
CA ASN A 55 -7.26 -1.52 9.33
C ASN A 55 -7.91 -0.94 8.06
N ASN A 56 -7.36 -1.27 6.88
CA ASN A 56 -7.86 -0.83 5.58
C ASN A 56 -8.65 -1.93 4.84
N ALA A 57 -9.05 -3.00 5.54
CA ALA A 57 -9.75 -4.14 4.95
C ALA A 57 -9.01 -4.79 3.76
N LEU A 58 -7.68 -4.74 3.78
CA LEU A 58 -6.81 -5.37 2.78
C LEU A 58 -6.40 -6.78 3.25
N PRO A 59 -6.12 -7.71 2.31
CA PRO A 59 -5.72 -9.06 2.66
C PRO A 59 -4.41 -9.08 3.44
N THR A 60 -4.34 -9.94 4.47
CA THR A 60 -3.09 -10.24 5.20
C THR A 60 -2.57 -11.65 4.95
N GLU A 61 -3.36 -12.47 4.29
CA GLU A 61 -2.95 -13.79 3.78
C GLU A 61 -2.58 -13.70 2.30
N ASN A 62 -1.79 -14.67 1.84
CA ASN A 62 -1.41 -14.83 0.42
C ASN A 62 -0.65 -13.63 -0.19
N LEU A 63 0.13 -12.94 0.65
CA LEU A 63 1.05 -11.89 0.17
C LEU A 63 2.17 -12.51 -0.68
N GLY A 64 2.40 -11.94 -1.85
CA GLY A 64 3.53 -12.23 -2.72
C GLY A 64 4.70 -11.28 -2.49
N ILE A 65 5.82 -11.59 -3.12
CA ILE A 65 6.96 -10.68 -3.24
C ILE A 65 7.23 -10.47 -4.73
N SER A 66 7.19 -9.22 -5.19
CA SER A 66 7.46 -8.87 -6.57
C SER A 66 8.97 -9.01 -6.89
N ARG A 67 9.33 -8.96 -8.17
CA ARG A 67 10.75 -9.07 -8.59
C ARG A 67 11.61 -7.95 -8.04
N GLU A 68 11.00 -6.81 -7.71
CA GLU A 68 11.65 -5.65 -7.12
C GLU A 68 11.77 -5.76 -5.59
N GLY A 69 11.27 -6.85 -5.00
CA GLY A 69 11.30 -7.06 -3.55
C GLY A 69 10.20 -6.34 -2.79
N LYS A 70 9.18 -5.82 -3.48
CA LYS A 70 7.99 -5.24 -2.84
C LYS A 70 7.01 -6.33 -2.44
N ILE A 71 6.21 -6.08 -1.41
CA ILE A 71 5.08 -6.95 -1.08
C ILE A 71 3.98 -6.71 -2.10
N THR A 72 3.31 -7.75 -2.58
CA THR A 72 2.22 -7.62 -3.55
C THR A 72 1.00 -8.47 -3.16
N PHE A 73 -0.19 -8.01 -3.51
CA PHE A 73 -1.43 -8.76 -3.37
C PHE A 73 -2.48 -8.25 -4.35
N ASP A 74 -3.42 -9.11 -4.70
CA ASP A 74 -4.53 -8.80 -5.59
C ASP A 74 -5.85 -8.76 -4.83
N VAL A 75 -6.72 -7.84 -5.22
CA VAL A 75 -8.13 -7.79 -4.79
C VAL A 75 -9.03 -7.52 -5.98
N ILE A 76 -10.31 -7.88 -5.85
CA ILE A 76 -11.34 -7.47 -6.82
C ILE A 76 -12.11 -6.30 -6.25
N GLU A 77 -12.22 -5.22 -7.01
CA GLU A 77 -12.96 -4.01 -6.63
C GLU A 77 -14.15 -3.75 -7.55
N SER A 78 -15.17 -3.09 -7.00
CA SER A 78 -16.26 -2.48 -7.78
C SER A 78 -15.82 -1.21 -8.51
N ASP A 79 -16.72 -0.67 -9.33
CA ASP A 79 -16.60 0.67 -9.93
C ASP A 79 -16.56 1.82 -8.91
N SER A 80 -16.96 1.57 -7.67
CA SER A 80 -16.85 2.51 -6.54
C SER A 80 -15.59 2.29 -5.68
N SER A 81 -14.63 1.49 -6.15
CA SER A 81 -13.39 1.15 -5.43
C SER A 81 -13.60 0.42 -4.10
N ALA A 82 -14.74 -0.27 -3.94
CA ALA A 82 -14.96 -1.12 -2.78
C ALA A 82 -14.42 -2.52 -3.07
N ILE A 83 -13.62 -3.07 -2.14
CA ILE A 83 -13.13 -4.45 -2.22
C ILE A 83 -14.31 -5.41 -2.05
N LEU A 84 -14.45 -6.35 -2.98
CA LEU A 84 -15.55 -7.28 -3.06
C LEU A 84 -15.19 -8.62 -2.42
N SER A 85 -16.10 -9.16 -1.62
CA SER A 85 -16.09 -10.55 -1.17
C SER A 85 -16.46 -11.50 -2.31
N GLU A 86 -16.19 -12.80 -2.14
CA GLU A 86 -16.56 -13.82 -3.13
C GLU A 86 -18.05 -13.83 -3.47
N GLU A 87 -18.93 -13.55 -2.50
CA GLU A 87 -20.37 -13.52 -2.72
C GLU A 87 -20.77 -12.26 -3.51
N GLU A 88 -20.18 -11.11 -3.20
CA GLU A 88 -20.42 -9.88 -3.95
C GLU A 88 -19.92 -9.98 -5.39
N ILE A 89 -18.81 -10.68 -5.63
CA ILE A 89 -18.32 -10.98 -6.98
C ILE A 89 -19.35 -11.80 -7.76
N LYS A 90 -19.92 -12.85 -7.16
CA LYS A 90 -20.94 -13.70 -7.83
C LYS A 90 -22.18 -12.89 -8.18
N VAL A 91 -22.68 -12.11 -7.22
CA VAL A 91 -23.88 -11.27 -7.40
C VAL A 91 -23.61 -10.18 -8.44
N GLY A 92 -22.46 -9.53 -8.38
CA GLY A 92 -22.07 -8.48 -9.33
C GLY A 92 -21.93 -9.01 -10.75
N PHE A 93 -21.31 -10.17 -10.93
CA PHE A 93 -21.21 -10.82 -12.23
C PHE A 93 -22.57 -11.18 -12.83
N ALA A 94 -23.46 -11.78 -12.03
CA ALA A 94 -24.81 -12.12 -12.48
C ALA A 94 -25.61 -10.89 -12.95
N ASN A 95 -25.35 -9.74 -12.32
CA ASN A 95 -25.95 -8.45 -12.65
C ASN A 95 -25.17 -7.65 -13.71
N LYS A 96 -24.10 -8.21 -14.30
CA LYS A 96 -23.22 -7.55 -15.28
C LYS A 96 -22.62 -6.24 -14.77
N GLN A 97 -22.32 -6.17 -13.48
CA GLN A 97 -21.57 -5.06 -12.90
C GLN A 97 -20.12 -5.11 -13.38
N LYS A 98 -19.52 -3.93 -13.58
CA LYS A 98 -18.09 -3.84 -13.85
C LYS A 98 -17.32 -4.13 -12.58
N MET A 99 -16.29 -4.95 -12.70
CA MET A 99 -15.37 -5.30 -11.63
C MET A 99 -13.95 -5.16 -12.16
N PHE A 100 -13.03 -4.93 -11.26
CA PHE A 100 -11.64 -4.66 -11.61
C PHE A 100 -10.73 -5.48 -10.72
N MET A 101 -9.74 -6.13 -11.33
CA MET A 101 -8.64 -6.71 -10.57
C MET A 101 -7.64 -5.60 -10.27
N CYS A 102 -7.40 -5.39 -8.99
CA CYS A 102 -6.48 -4.39 -8.49
C CYS A 102 -5.28 -5.09 -7.88
N GLU A 103 -4.14 -4.95 -8.54
CA GLU A 103 -2.85 -5.42 -8.08
C GLU A 103 -2.20 -4.29 -7.26
N TYR A 104 -1.98 -4.54 -5.98
CA TYR A 104 -1.31 -3.62 -5.08
C TYR A 104 0.14 -4.03 -4.89
N GLU A 105 1.04 -3.05 -4.86
CA GLU A 105 2.42 -3.21 -4.42
C GLU A 105 2.69 -2.32 -3.21
N VAL A 106 3.44 -2.84 -2.23
CA VAL A 106 3.85 -2.13 -1.03
C VAL A 106 5.36 -2.05 -0.98
N GLY A 107 5.88 -0.84 -1.17
CA GLY A 107 7.24 -0.47 -0.85
C GLY A 107 7.41 -0.27 0.66
N ILE A 108 8.50 -0.77 1.21
CA ILE A 108 8.83 -0.65 2.64
C ILE A 108 10.19 0.06 2.76
N ASP A 109 10.18 1.30 3.23
CA ASP A 109 11.40 2.07 3.48
C ASP A 109 11.67 2.17 4.97
N VAL A 110 12.86 1.79 5.42
CA VAL A 110 13.27 1.90 6.82
C VAL A 110 14.31 3.02 6.96
N MET A 111 14.00 3.99 7.82
CA MET A 111 14.84 5.17 8.06
C MET A 111 15.29 5.23 9.51
N VAL A 112 16.55 5.64 9.70
CA VAL A 112 17.06 5.97 11.04
C VAL A 112 16.70 7.42 11.35
N VAL A 113 15.88 7.61 12.38
CA VAL A 113 15.52 8.92 12.90
C VAL A 113 16.41 9.26 14.09
N ARG A 114 17.05 10.44 13.99
CA ARG A 114 17.76 11.07 15.10
C ARG A 114 17.27 12.49 15.26
N THR A 115 17.15 12.93 16.51
CA THR A 115 17.04 14.35 16.81
C THR A 115 18.40 15.00 16.56
N MET A 116 18.38 16.18 15.94
CA MET A 116 19.58 16.99 15.75
C MET A 116 19.59 18.12 16.76
N SER A 117 20.75 18.40 17.34
CA SER A 117 20.92 19.55 18.20
C SER A 117 20.87 20.85 17.38
N THR A 118 20.51 21.97 18.01
CA THR A 118 20.54 23.29 17.36
C THR A 118 21.90 23.62 16.73
N PRO A 119 23.06 23.32 17.37
CA PRO A 119 24.36 23.50 16.73
C PRO A 119 24.54 22.68 15.44
N GLU A 120 24.10 21.42 15.42
CA GLU A 120 24.20 20.59 14.22
C GLU A 120 23.28 21.09 13.11
N LEU A 121 22.07 21.56 13.44
CA LEU A 121 21.16 22.17 12.48
C LEU A 121 21.75 23.46 11.87
N LYS A 122 22.40 24.31 12.69
CA LYS A 122 23.09 25.51 12.21
C LYS A 122 24.27 25.19 11.29
N ASN A 123 24.97 24.08 11.51
CA ASN A 123 26.04 23.64 10.62
C ASN A 123 25.53 23.13 9.27
N LEU A 124 24.35 22.47 9.25
CA LEU A 124 23.74 21.98 8.02
C LEU A 124 23.03 23.09 7.23
N PHE A 125 22.43 24.04 7.93
CA PHE A 125 21.66 25.14 7.35
C PHE A 125 22.19 26.47 7.88
N PRO A 126 23.38 26.92 7.44
CA PRO A 126 24.05 28.11 7.96
C PRO A 126 23.25 29.41 7.73
N ASP A 127 22.42 29.44 6.69
CA ASP A 127 21.62 30.61 6.30
C ASP A 127 20.20 30.60 6.89
N ALA A 128 19.83 29.59 7.68
CA ALA A 128 18.49 29.52 8.27
C ALA A 128 18.33 30.51 9.43
N GLU A 129 17.39 31.45 9.30
CA GLU A 129 17.02 32.36 10.37
C GLU A 129 16.35 31.60 11.52
N VAL A 130 16.83 31.84 12.75
CA VAL A 130 16.24 31.23 13.97
C VAL A 130 15.09 32.12 14.40
N TYR A 131 13.86 31.63 14.22
CA TYR A 131 12.64 32.24 14.78
C TYR A 131 12.29 31.64 16.13
#